data_AF-A0A915C179-F1
#
_entry.id   AF-A0A915C179-F1
#
_cell.length_a   1.000
_cell.length_b   1.000
_cell.length_c   1.000
_cell.angle_alpha   90.00
_cell.angle_beta   90.00
_cell.angle_gamma   90.00
#
_symmetry.space_group_name_H-M   'P 1'
#
loop_
_entity.id
_entity.type
_entity.pdbx_description
1 polymer ?
#
loop_
_entity_poly.entity_id
_entity_poly.type
_entity_poly.pdbx_seq_one_letter_code
_entity_poly.pdbx_strand_id
1 'polypeptide(L)'
;MDGTALYEAVAAIYISQCVGQDLSIGNIILVSLTATLASIGAAGIPQAGIVTMIMVLIAIGLPSNLFILIFPVDFFLDRIRTTVNVYGDSIGAAVVGKMCERYLPRNSVETTASGYHVLTQTASPDPSKRLNHYENHQL
;
A
#
# COMPACT_ATOMS: atom_id res chain seq x y z
N MET A 1 2.87 -0.49 -1.44
CA MET A 1 3.45 0.15 -0.24
C MET A 1 4.02 1.49 -0.68
N ASP A 2 3.27 2.55 -0.49
CA ASP A 2 3.59 3.87 -1.07
C ASP A 2 4.93 4.43 -0.55
N GLY A 3 5.22 4.20 0.74
CA GLY A 3 6.47 4.60 1.37
C GLY A 3 7.69 3.81 0.86
N THR A 4 7.50 2.60 0.33
CA THR A 4 8.58 1.78 -0.24
C THR A 4 8.99 2.29 -1.61
N ALA A 5 8.01 2.53 -2.49
CA ALA A 5 8.27 3.06 -3.83
C ALA A 5 8.91 4.46 -3.78
N LEU A 6 8.45 5.32 -2.88
CA LEU A 6 9.02 6.65 -2.69
C LEU A 6 10.46 6.58 -2.17
N TYR A 7 10.75 5.72 -1.19
CA TYR A 7 12.10 5.53 -0.68
C TYR A 7 13.07 5.08 -1.77
N GLU A 8 12.71 4.06 -2.55
CA GLU A 8 13.58 3.51 -3.60
C GLU A 8 13.88 4.55 -4.68
N ALA A 9 12.88 5.35 -5.07
CA ALA A 9 13.07 6.41 -6.05
C ALA A 9 14.06 7.48 -5.56
N VAL A 10 13.88 7.98 -4.33
CA VAL A 10 14.75 9.00 -3.75
C VAL A 10 16.16 8.45 -3.51
N ALA A 11 16.27 7.21 -3.01
CA ALA A 11 17.56 6.57 -2.76
C ALA A 11 18.34 6.34 -4.05
N ALA A 12 17.70 5.92 -5.15
CA ALA A 12 18.34 5.73 -6.44
C ALA A 12 18.87 7.06 -7.00
N ILE A 13 18.09 8.14 -6.88
CA ILE A 13 18.51 9.49 -7.29
C ILE A 13 19.69 9.98 -6.43
N TYR A 14 19.65 9.75 -5.13
CA TYR A 14 20.74 10.11 -4.21
C TYR A 14 22.04 9.37 -4.55
N ILE A 15 21.96 8.05 -4.73
CA ILE A 15 23.14 7.22 -5.04
C ILE A 15 23.75 7.62 -6.38
N SER A 16 22.93 7.85 -7.40
CA SER A 16 23.40 8.31 -8.72
C SER A 16 24.16 9.64 -8.65
N GLN A 17 23.67 10.59 -7.84
CA GLN A 17 24.37 11.86 -7.61
C GLN A 17 25.69 11.68 -6.85
N CYS A 18 25.74 10.76 -5.87
CA CYS A 18 26.97 10.49 -5.12
C CYS A 18 28.09 9.92 -6.00
N VAL A 19 27.75 9.14 -7.03
CA VAL A 19 28.73 8.57 -7.97
C VAL A 19 28.96 9.42 -9.22
N GLY A 20 28.30 10.59 -9.31
CA GLY A 20 28.43 11.50 -10.45
C GLY A 20 27.81 10.98 -11.75
N GLN A 21 26.86 10.04 -11.67
CA GLN A 21 26.13 9.54 -12.83
C GLN A 21 24.86 10.37 -13.05
N ASP A 22 24.71 10.95 -14.23
CA ASP A 22 23.50 11.67 -14.61
C ASP A 22 22.35 10.69 -14.94
N LEU A 23 21.23 10.87 -14.25
CA LEU A 23 19.99 10.16 -14.52
C LEU A 23 19.23 10.86 -15.66
N SER A 24 19.06 10.15 -16.78
CA SER A 24 18.13 10.60 -17.82
C SER A 24 16.69 10.52 -17.33
N ILE A 25 15.80 11.29 -17.97
CA ILE A 25 14.35 11.22 -17.72
C ILE A 25 13.83 9.77 -17.91
N GLY A 26 14.37 9.03 -18.88
CA GLY A 26 14.04 7.63 -19.10
C GLY A 26 14.38 6.75 -17.90
N ASN A 27 15.53 6.99 -17.27
CA ASN A 27 15.94 6.25 -16.07
C ASN A 27 15.06 6.58 -14.86
N ILE A 28 14.59 7.84 -14.72
CA ILE A 28 13.67 8.22 -13.64
C ILE A 28 12.33 7.47 -13.78
N ILE A 29 11.81 7.38 -15.01
CA ILE A 29 10.58 6.61 -15.28
C ILE A 29 10.82 5.12 -14.99
N LEU A 30 11.97 4.59 -15.41
CA LEU A 30 12.36 3.20 -15.16
C LEU A 30 12.42 2.91 -13.66
N VAL A 31 13.07 3.77 -12.87
CA VAL A 31 13.12 3.66 -11.40
C VAL A 31 11.72 3.64 -10.81
N SER A 32 10.84 4.57 -11.22
CA SER A 32 9.47 4.61 -10.71
C SER A 32 8.70 3.32 -11.00
N LEU A 33 8.84 2.78 -12.22
CA LEU A 33 8.17 1.55 -12.62
C LEU A 33 8.73 0.34 -11.87
N THR A 34 10.05 0.19 -11.84
CA THR A 34 10.73 -0.90 -11.15
C THR A 34 10.45 -0.87 -9.66
N ALA A 35 10.46 0.30 -9.02
CA ALA A 35 10.15 0.44 -7.59
C ALA A 35 8.69 0.08 -7.27
N THR A 36 7.76 0.43 -8.16
CA THR A 36 6.35 0.03 -8.02
C THR A 36 6.19 -1.48 -8.11
N LEU A 37 6.84 -2.11 -9.09
CA LEU A 37 6.83 -3.57 -9.26
C LEU A 37 7.51 -4.29 -8.10
N ALA A 38 8.65 -3.77 -7.62
CA ALA A 38 9.40 -4.29 -6.49
C ALA A 38 8.57 -4.21 -5.20
N SER A 39 7.83 -3.11 -4.98
CA SER A 39 6.94 -2.95 -3.83
C SER A 39 5.82 -3.99 -3.77
N ILE A 40 5.37 -4.54 -4.90
CA ILE A 40 4.35 -5.61 -4.92
C ILE A 40 5.01 -6.95 -4.55
N GLY A 41 6.20 -7.22 -5.08
CA GLY A 41 6.96 -8.47 -4.84
C GLY A 41 7.57 -8.58 -3.43
N ALA A 42 7.68 -7.48 -2.69
CA ALA A 42 8.32 -7.41 -1.38
C ALA A 42 7.56 -8.10 -0.24
N ALA A 43 6.28 -8.43 -0.41
CA ALA A 43 5.40 -8.91 0.68
C ALA A 43 5.85 -10.22 1.34
N GLY A 44 6.67 -11.04 0.67
CA GLY A 44 7.13 -12.34 1.17
C GLY A 44 8.55 -12.39 1.73
N ILE A 45 9.29 -11.28 1.69
CA ILE A 45 10.74 -11.29 1.97
C ILE A 45 11.02 -10.61 3.32
N PRO A 46 11.62 -11.31 4.32
CA PRO A 46 12.09 -10.66 5.53
C PRO A 46 13.20 -9.65 5.17
N GLN A 47 13.09 -8.41 5.68
CA GLN A 47 14.00 -7.31 5.35
C GLN A 47 14.02 -6.95 3.84
N ALA A 48 12.85 -6.89 3.21
CA ALA A 48 12.69 -6.61 1.78
C ALA A 48 13.31 -5.29 1.29
N GLY A 49 13.53 -4.29 2.16
CA GLY A 49 14.00 -2.94 1.78
C GLY A 49 15.37 -2.92 1.09
N ILE A 50 16.32 -3.77 1.49
CA ILE A 50 17.64 -3.84 0.86
C ILE A 50 17.57 -4.57 -0.48
N VAL A 51 16.80 -5.67 -0.54
CA VAL A 51 16.66 -6.50 -1.75
C VAL A 51 16.03 -5.72 -2.88
N THR A 52 14.96 -4.99 -2.58
CA THR A 52 14.23 -4.15 -3.54
C THR A 52 15.10 -2.98 -4.02
N MET A 53 15.86 -2.35 -3.12
CA MET A 53 16.85 -1.34 -3.50
C MET A 53 17.90 -1.87 -4.49
N ILE A 54 18.43 -3.07 -4.25
CA ILE A 54 19.39 -3.72 -5.16
C ILE A 54 18.77 -3.91 -6.55
N MET A 55 17.50 -4.32 -6.62
CA MET A 55 16.80 -4.49 -7.90
C MET A 55 16.67 -3.18 -8.67
N VAL A 56 16.36 -2.07 -7.98
CA VAL A 56 16.27 -0.74 -8.60
C VAL A 56 17.63 -0.25 -9.12
N LEU A 57 18.71 -0.45 -8.35
CA LEU A 57 20.06 -0.09 -8.81
C LEU A 57 20.47 -0.87 -10.07
N ILE A 58 20.20 -2.18 -10.09
CA ILE A 58 20.48 -3.03 -11.26
C ILE A 58 19.69 -2.56 -12.48
N ALA A 59 18.42 -2.16 -12.30
CA ALA A 59 17.57 -1.70 -13.40
C ALA A 59 18.13 -0.46 -14.12
N ILE A 60 18.79 0.45 -13.40
CA ILE A 60 19.43 1.64 -14.00
C ILE A 60 20.92 1.44 -14.33
N GLY A 61 21.43 0.20 -14.21
CA GLY A 61 22.82 -0.14 -14.53
C GLY A 61 23.84 0.30 -13.49
N LEU A 62 23.41 0.63 -12.26
CA LEU A 62 24.30 0.97 -11.16
C LEU A 62 24.82 -0.29 -10.45
N PRO A 63 26.08 -0.29 -9.99
CA PRO A 63 26.61 -1.37 -9.15
C PRO A 63 25.76 -1.59 -7.91
N SER A 64 25.37 -2.83 -7.65
CA SER A 64 24.48 -3.17 -6.54
C SER A 64 25.10 -2.85 -5.18
N ASN A 65 26.42 -2.95 -5.02
CA ASN A 65 27.14 -2.63 -3.79
C ASN A 65 26.96 -1.18 -3.30
N LEU A 66 26.44 -0.27 -4.14
CA LEU A 66 26.16 1.11 -3.76
C LEU A 66 25.02 1.27 -2.74
N PHE A 67 24.22 0.21 -2.50
CA PHE A 67 23.22 0.23 -1.40
C PHE A 67 23.87 0.52 -0.04
N ILE A 68 25.18 0.28 0.12
CA ILE A 68 25.89 0.54 1.38
C ILE A 68 25.91 2.03 1.77
N LEU A 69 25.70 2.94 0.82
CA LEU A 69 25.61 4.38 1.07
C LEU A 69 24.39 4.76 1.91
N ILE A 70 23.32 3.97 1.83
CA ILE A 70 22.06 4.20 2.57
C ILE A 70 21.87 3.22 3.74
N PHE A 71 22.64 2.13 3.77
CA PHE A 71 22.55 1.09 4.79
C PHE A 71 22.59 1.61 6.24
N PRO A 72 23.46 2.58 6.62
CA PRO A 72 23.51 3.07 8.00
C PRO A 72 22.22 3.74 8.48
N VAL A 73 21.43 4.30 7.56
CA VAL A 73 20.18 5.02 7.89
C VAL A 73 18.93 4.16 7.63
N ASP A 74 19.08 3.04 6.93
CA ASP A 74 17.96 2.19 6.51
C ASP A 74 17.13 1.67 7.69
N PHE A 75 17.76 1.34 8.83
CA PHE A 75 17.02 0.87 10.02
C PHE A 75 16.03 1.90 10.58
N PHE A 76 16.30 3.18 10.38
CA PHE A 76 15.45 4.29 10.83
C PHE A 76 14.39 4.60 9.76
N LEU A 77 14.82 4.68 8.51
CA LEU A 77 13.94 4.94 7.36
C LEU A 77 12.91 3.82 7.17
N ASP A 78 13.26 2.57 7.49
CA ASP A 78 12.36 1.42 7.41
C ASP A 78 11.16 1.54 8.36
N ARG A 79 11.38 2.10 9.56
CA ARG A 79 10.29 2.34 10.52
C ARG A 79 9.35 3.43 10.02
N ILE A 80 9.90 4.52 9.48
CA ILE A 80 9.12 5.61 8.89
C ILE A 80 8.29 5.09 7.71
N ARG A 81 8.91 4.30 6.82
CA ARG A 81 8.25 3.66 5.68
C ARG A 81 7.06 2.80 6.13
N THR A 82 7.25 2.00 7.18
CA THR A 82 6.16 1.19 7.74
C THR A 82 5.03 2.06 8.29
N THR A 83 5.35 3.15 9.00
CA THR A 83 4.34 4.10 9.51
C THR A 83 3.55 4.76 8.37
N VAL A 84 4.22 5.22 7.31
CA VAL A 84 3.55 5.86 6.17
C VAL A 84 2.62 4.89 5.44
N ASN A 85 3.04 3.64 5.25
CA ASN A 85 2.21 2.62 4.62
C ASN A 85 0.93 2.35 5.44
N VAL A 86 1.06 2.14 6.75
CA VAL A 86 -0.09 1.91 7.63
C VAL A 86 -1.03 3.12 7.68
N TYR A 87 -0.47 4.33 7.65
CA TYR A 87 -1.25 5.56 7.58
C TYR A 87 -2.03 5.68 6.26
N GLY A 88 -1.39 5.37 5.12
CA GLY A 88 -2.04 5.32 3.81
C GLY A 88 -3.18 4.32 3.75
N ASP A 89 -2.96 3.09 4.25
CA ASP A 89 -3.98 2.05 4.32
C ASP A 89 -5.17 2.47 5.19
N SER A 90 -4.92 3.19 6.29
CA SER A 90 -5.97 3.71 7.18
C SER A 90 -6.83 4.77 6.48
N ILE A 91 -6.22 5.67 5.72
CA ILE A 91 -6.95 6.65 4.89
C ILE A 91 -7.73 5.92 3.79
N GLY A 92 -7.11 4.95 3.13
CA GLY A 92 -7.74 4.14 2.09
C GLY A 92 -9.00 3.44 2.62
N ALA A 93 -8.92 2.83 3.80
CA ALA A 93 -10.06 2.22 4.47
C ALA A 93 -11.18 3.24 4.77
N ALA A 94 -10.83 4.45 5.23
CA ALA A 94 -11.82 5.50 5.49
C ALA A 94 -12.50 5.99 4.20
N VAL A 95 -11.75 6.18 3.12
CA VAL A 95 -12.27 6.58 1.81
C VAL A 95 -13.19 5.50 1.25
N VAL A 96 -12.75 4.24 1.25
CA VAL A 96 -13.57 3.10 0.81
C VAL A 96 -14.82 2.97 1.66
N GLY A 97 -14.71 3.13 2.99
CA GLY A 97 -15.85 3.13 3.90
C GLY A 97 -16.90 4.18 3.53
N LYS A 98 -16.47 5.40 3.20
CA LYS A 98 -17.36 6.47 2.74
C LYS A 98 -17.95 6.19 1.35
N MET A 99 -17.15 5.68 0.41
CA MET A 99 -17.62 5.35 -0.94
C MET A 99 -18.62 4.19 -0.93
N CYS A 100 -18.42 3.22 -0.04
CA CYS A 100 -19.26 2.03 0.10
C CYS A 100 -20.37 2.19 1.17
N GLU A 101 -20.56 3.38 1.73
CA GLU A 101 -21.56 3.65 2.79
C GLU A 101 -22.97 3.19 2.38
N ARG A 102 -23.31 3.32 1.09
CA ARG A 102 -24.60 2.90 0.54
C ARG A 102 -24.82 1.37 0.49
N TYR A 103 -23.73 0.62 0.54
CA TYR A 103 -23.72 -0.86 0.51
C TYR A 103 -23.50 -1.46 1.89
N LEU A 104 -23.10 -0.66 2.89
CA LEU A 104 -23.00 -1.11 4.27
C LEU A 104 -24.40 -1.17 4.89
N PRO A 105 -24.76 -2.30 5.55
CA PRO A 105 -25.98 -2.35 6.33
C PRO A 105 -25.93 -1.26 7.41
N ARG A 106 -26.95 -0.41 7.46
CA ARG A 106 -27.08 0.58 8.53
C ARG A 106 -27.28 -0.17 9.84
N ASN A 107 -26.22 -0.29 10.64
CA ASN A 107 -26.35 -0.70 12.02
C ASN A 107 -27.02 0.46 12.78
N SER A 108 -28.26 0.26 13.23
CA SER A 108 -28.89 1.14 14.21
C SER A 108 -28.13 1.01 15.53
N VAL A 109 -27.47 2.08 15.94
CA VAL A 109 -26.86 2.14 17.28
C VAL A 109 -28.00 2.21 18.30
N GLU A 110 -28.38 1.09 18.89
CA GLU A 110 -29.22 1.07 20.09
C GLU A 110 -28.31 1.23 21.31
N THR A 111 -28.38 2.40 21.95
CA THR A 111 -27.76 2.64 23.24
C THR A 111 -28.48 1.80 24.29
N THR A 112 -27.88 0.68 24.70
CA THR A 112 -28.37 -0.10 25.83
C THR A 112 -28.03 0.61 27.13
N ALA A 113 -28.94 0.56 28.11
CA ALA A 113 -28.90 1.29 29.38
C ALA A 113 -27.68 0.99 30.31
N SER A 114 -26.72 0.18 29.86
CA SER A 114 -25.52 -0.24 30.60
C SER A 114 -24.23 0.49 30.18
N GLY A 115 -24.30 1.43 29.22
CA GLY A 115 -23.14 2.25 28.83
C GLY A 115 -22.08 1.53 27.97
N TYR A 116 -22.33 0.30 27.53
CA TYR A 116 -21.49 -0.42 26.57
C TYR A 116 -22.06 -0.34 25.15
N HIS A 117 -21.23 0.03 24.18
CA HIS A 117 -21.58 -0.03 22.76
C HIS A 117 -21.50 -1.48 22.27
N VAL A 118 -22.66 -2.14 22.15
CA VAL A 118 -22.76 -3.43 21.46
C VAL A 118 -23.07 -3.15 19.98
N LEU A 119 -22.19 -3.59 19.08
CA LEU A 119 -22.47 -3.62 17.65
C LEU A 119 -23.45 -4.77 17.38
N THR A 120 -24.75 -4.52 17.55
CA THR A 120 -25.78 -5.49 17.19
C THR A 120 -25.87 -5.56 15.67
N GLN A 121 -25.24 -6.57 15.08
CA GLN A 121 -25.38 -6.85 13.64
C GLN A 121 -26.78 -7.44 13.40
N THR A 122 -27.75 -6.58 13.09
CA THR A 122 -29.04 -7.04 12.55
C THR A 122 -28.87 -7.40 11.08
N ALA A 123 -28.13 -8.47 10.81
CA ALA A 123 -28.14 -9.15 9.53
C ALA A 123 -29.04 -10.39 9.64
N SER A 124 -30.35 -10.17 9.56
CA SER A 124 -31.19 -11.18 8.92
C SER A 124 -31.49 -10.65 7.52
N PRO A 125 -30.89 -11.23 6.45
CA PRO A 125 -31.23 -10.84 5.10
C PRO A 125 -32.68 -11.24 4.86
N ASP A 126 -33.54 -10.25 4.63
CA ASP A 126 -34.93 -10.45 4.26
C ASP A 126 -35.02 -11.40 3.04
N PRO A 127 -35.56 -12.61 3.19
CA PRO A 127 -35.59 -13.62 2.14
C PRO A 127 -36.46 -13.19 0.95
N SER A 128 -37.34 -12.20 1.10
CA SER A 128 -38.21 -11.70 0.04
C SER A 128 -37.47 -10.99 -1.10
N LYS A 129 -36.27 -10.42 -0.84
CA LYS A 129 -35.49 -9.72 -1.86
C LYS A 129 -34.66 -10.63 -2.76
N ARG A 130 -34.50 -11.92 -2.42
CA ARG A 130 -33.82 -12.90 -3.30
C ARG A 130 -34.72 -13.40 -4.43
N LEU A 131 -36.03 -13.43 -4.24
CA LEU A 131 -36.95 -13.99 -5.26
C LEU A 131 -37.06 -13.10 -6.51
N ASN A 132 -37.04 -11.77 -6.35
CA ASN A 132 -37.21 -10.85 -7.49
C ASN A 132 -36.03 -10.81 -8.46
N HIS A 133 -34.86 -11.34 -8.08
CA HIS A 133 -33.69 -11.39 -8.97
C HIS A 133 -33.69 -12.61 -9.89
N TYR A 134 -34.47 -13.66 -9.59
CA TYR A 134 -34.57 -14.85 -10.43
C TYR A 134 -35.73 -14.80 -11.44
N GLU A 135 -36.76 -13.98 -11.24
CA GLU A 135 -37.89 -13.86 -12.19
C GLU A 135 -37.59 -12.98 -13.41
N ASN A 136 -36.55 -12.14 -13.39
CA ASN A 136 -36.23 -11.24 -14.52
C ASN A 136 -35.25 -11.83 -15.56
N HIS A 137 -34.87 -13.10 -15.42
CA HIS A 137 -33.94 -13.79 -16.33
C HIS A 137 -34.54 -15.03 -17.04
N GLN A 138 -35.87 -15.20 -17.02
CA GLN A 138 -36.57 -16.30 -17.71
C GLN A 138 -37.63 -15.85 -18.75
N LEU A 139 -37.48 -14.67 -19.35
CA LEU A 139 -38.23 -14.30 -20.56
C LEU A 139 -37.29 -13.87 -21.67
#